data_AF-A0A922WI63-F1
#
_entry.id   AF-A0A922WI63-F1
#
_cell.length_a   1.000
_cell.length_b   1.000
_cell.length_c   1.000
_cell.angle_alpha   90.00
_cell.angle_beta   90.00
_cell.angle_gamma   90.00
#
_symmetry.space_group_name_H-M   'P 1'
#
loop_
_entity.id
_entity.type
_entity.pdbx_description
1 polymer ?
#
loop_
_entity_poly.entity_id
_entity_poly.type
_entity_poly.pdbx_seq_one_letter_code
_entity_poly.pdbx_strand_id
1 'polypeptide(L)'
;MEISHIWIGVFSSDAPADYFAESYDDDAPINRDEPSMMNISIVNSFLADQRRAKRILSAKLGIPYDIRALEWAFRSAENRRSYMASPFAEIFRIHGYGIELKIGDLHIDFDYSESGRPDGFDSWRIFIFITDGKYGHTDSDDHISERVDEWFKELVRIGRIERLDNLYYFTEHHKVGA
;
A
#
# COMPACT_ATOMS: atom_id res chain seq x y z
N MET A 1 56.72 24.51 16.10
CA MET A 1 56.24 24.07 14.77
C MET A 1 54.98 24.86 14.49
N GLU A 2 55.15 26.11 14.08
CA GLU A 2 55.26 26.56 12.68
C GLU A 2 53.91 26.48 11.94
N ILE A 3 53.06 27.50 12.09
CA ILE A 3 52.72 28.62 11.17
C ILE A 3 52.29 28.24 9.73
N SER A 4 51.03 28.62 9.43
CA SER A 4 50.51 29.26 8.20
C SER A 4 50.66 28.57 6.84
N HIS A 5 49.59 28.52 6.03
CA HIS A 5 49.26 29.59 5.07
C HIS A 5 47.88 29.36 4.43
N ILE A 6 47.10 30.44 4.41
CA ILE A 6 45.95 30.67 3.53
C ILE A 6 46.49 31.07 2.16
N TRP A 7 45.87 30.59 1.08
CA TRP A 7 45.99 31.22 -0.24
C TRP A 7 44.59 31.50 -0.81
N ILE A 8 44.36 32.77 -1.07
CA ILE A 8 43.23 33.33 -1.82
C ILE A 8 43.74 33.49 -3.25
N GLY A 9 43.03 32.95 -4.24
CA GLY A 9 43.28 33.18 -5.66
C GLY A 9 42.01 33.69 -6.34
N VAL A 10 42.04 34.94 -6.78
CA VAL A 10 40.98 35.66 -7.49
C VAL A 10 41.26 35.58 -9.01
N PHE A 11 40.21 35.26 -9.77
CA PHE A 11 39.94 35.42 -11.21
C PHE A 11 41.09 35.63 -12.22
N SER A 12 41.03 34.84 -13.32
CA SER A 12 41.23 35.39 -14.67
C SER A 12 40.27 34.71 -15.64
N SER A 13 39.56 35.56 -16.38
CA SER A 13 38.71 35.31 -17.52
C SER A 13 39.47 34.63 -18.65
N ASP A 14 38.84 33.63 -19.29
CA ASP A 14 38.84 33.43 -20.75
C ASP A 14 38.01 32.18 -21.10
N ALA A 15 36.74 32.38 -21.46
CA ALA A 15 36.00 31.43 -22.27
C ALA A 15 35.05 32.22 -23.20
N PRO A 16 35.14 32.02 -24.52
CA PRO A 16 34.42 32.84 -25.48
C PRO A 16 32.93 32.55 -25.49
N ALA A 17 32.17 33.60 -25.79
CA ALA A 17 30.76 33.59 -26.06
C ALA A 17 30.42 32.74 -27.29
N ASP A 18 29.21 32.19 -27.24
CA ASP A 18 28.40 31.66 -28.34
C ASP A 18 28.78 30.28 -28.89
N TYR A 19 28.07 29.23 -28.47
CA TYR A 19 27.66 28.15 -29.38
C TYR A 19 26.38 27.47 -28.84
N PHE A 20 25.26 27.81 -29.48
CA PHE A 20 23.99 27.08 -29.65
C PHE A 20 23.16 26.69 -28.42
N ALA A 21 21.99 27.33 -28.35
CA ALA A 21 20.80 26.80 -27.71
C ALA A 21 20.39 25.48 -28.41
N GLU A 22 20.64 24.34 -27.76
CA GLU A 22 19.89 23.13 -28.04
C GLU A 22 18.57 23.23 -27.27
N SER A 23 17.49 23.43 -28.01
CA SER A 23 16.13 23.18 -27.55
C SER A 23 16.07 21.75 -27.04
N TYR A 24 15.88 21.58 -25.74
CA TYR A 24 15.45 20.30 -25.21
C TYR A 24 14.09 19.99 -25.85
N ASP A 25 14.09 19.04 -26.79
CA ASP A 25 12.88 18.43 -27.31
C ASP A 25 12.18 17.74 -26.14
N ASP A 26 11.13 18.39 -25.65
CA ASP A 26 10.27 18.01 -24.53
C ASP A 26 9.28 16.88 -24.91
N ASP A 27 9.71 15.97 -25.78
CA ASP A 27 8.89 14.93 -26.42
C ASP A 27 9.58 13.56 -26.47
N ALA A 28 10.52 13.28 -25.57
CA ALA A 28 10.93 11.90 -25.32
C ALA A 28 9.75 11.16 -24.67
N PRO A 29 9.15 10.12 -25.30
CA PRO A 29 8.06 9.38 -24.69
C PRO A 29 8.59 8.74 -23.41
N ILE A 30 8.11 9.23 -22.26
CA ILE A 30 8.26 8.54 -20.99
C ILE A 30 7.78 7.11 -21.23
N ASN A 31 8.68 6.14 -21.11
CA ASN A 31 8.34 4.73 -21.25
C ASN A 31 7.41 4.36 -20.08
N ARG A 32 6.09 4.40 -20.32
CA ARG A 32 5.03 4.20 -19.32
C ARG A 32 4.78 2.71 -19.00
N ASP A 33 5.64 1.80 -19.43
CA ASP A 33 5.40 0.35 -19.30
C ASP A 33 5.88 -0.25 -17.97
N GLU A 34 6.77 0.41 -17.21
CA GLU A 34 7.29 -0.08 -15.93
C GLU A 34 6.53 0.26 -14.61
N PRO A 35 5.49 1.12 -14.55
CA PRO A 35 4.69 1.32 -13.33
C PRO A 35 3.79 0.12 -12.96
N SER A 36 3.36 -0.67 -13.93
CA SER A 36 2.31 -1.70 -13.73
C SER A 36 2.76 -2.88 -12.86
N MET A 37 4.03 -3.27 -12.94
CA MET A 37 4.58 -4.43 -12.22
C MET A 37 4.78 -4.14 -10.73
N MET A 38 5.21 -2.92 -10.37
CA MET A 38 5.41 -2.53 -8.97
C MET A 38 4.08 -2.49 -8.20
N ASN A 39 3.00 -2.01 -8.83
CA ASN A 39 1.67 -1.92 -8.23
C ASN A 39 1.11 -3.29 -7.83
N ILE A 40 1.24 -4.29 -8.71
CA ILE A 40 0.76 -5.65 -8.46
C ILE A 40 1.56 -6.31 -7.33
N SER A 41 2.87 -6.06 -7.24
CA SER A 41 3.71 -6.61 -6.18
C SER A 41 3.32 -6.11 -4.78
N ILE A 42 2.92 -4.84 -4.68
CA ILE A 42 2.44 -4.23 -3.42
C ILE A 42 1.10 -4.85 -3.03
N VAL A 43 0.14 -4.94 -3.95
CA VAL A 43 -1.16 -5.58 -3.69
C VAL A 43 -0.98 -7.04 -3.27
N ASN A 44 -0.10 -7.79 -3.94
CA ASN A 44 0.18 -9.18 -3.55
C ASN A 44 0.81 -9.28 -2.16
N SER A 45 1.69 -8.35 -1.79
CA SER A 45 2.27 -8.28 -0.44
C SER A 45 1.22 -7.96 0.61
N PHE A 46 0.33 -7.00 0.33
CA PHE A 46 -0.83 -6.69 1.17
C PHE A 46 -1.71 -7.93 1.37
N LEU A 47 -2.05 -8.65 0.29
CA LEU A 47 -2.87 -9.86 0.37
C LEU A 47 -2.17 -10.98 1.17
N ALA A 48 -0.85 -11.11 1.08
CA ALA A 48 -0.12 -12.07 1.90
C ALA A 48 -0.24 -11.75 3.40
N ASP A 49 -0.10 -10.48 3.77
CA ASP A 49 -0.24 -10.00 5.14
C ASP A 49 -1.69 -10.07 5.63
N GLN A 50 -2.67 -9.80 4.78
CA GLN A 50 -4.11 -9.97 5.08
C GLN A 50 -4.42 -11.42 5.42
N ARG A 51 -3.93 -12.37 4.60
CA ARG A 51 -4.10 -13.80 4.85
C ARG A 51 -3.42 -14.23 6.15
N ARG A 52 -2.23 -13.69 6.44
CA ARG A 52 -1.52 -13.93 7.71
C ARG A 52 -2.32 -13.40 8.90
N ALA A 53 -2.82 -12.18 8.83
CA ALA A 53 -3.64 -11.56 9.87
C ALA A 53 -4.92 -12.37 10.15
N LYS A 54 -5.65 -12.75 9.09
CA LYS A 54 -6.87 -13.57 9.21
C LYS A 54 -6.61 -14.93 9.86
N ARG A 55 -5.49 -15.60 9.55
CA ARG A 55 -5.10 -16.85 10.24
C ARG A 55 -4.84 -16.63 11.73
N ILE A 56 -4.18 -15.54 12.10
CA ILE A 56 -3.91 -15.21 13.51
C ILE A 56 -5.22 -14.94 14.24
N LEU A 57 -6.11 -14.12 13.67
CA LEU A 57 -7.42 -13.82 14.23
C LEU A 57 -8.26 -15.09 14.42
N SER A 58 -8.23 -15.99 13.44
CA SER A 58 -8.90 -17.29 13.53
C SER A 58 -8.32 -18.15 14.66
N ALA A 59 -7.00 -18.29 14.73
CA ALA A 59 -6.34 -19.12 15.73
C ALA A 59 -6.46 -18.57 17.17
N LYS A 60 -6.45 -17.24 17.34
CA LYS A 60 -6.44 -16.60 18.66
C LYS A 60 -7.83 -16.30 19.18
N LEU A 61 -8.78 -15.97 18.30
CA LEU A 61 -10.11 -15.47 18.68
C LEU A 61 -11.25 -16.31 18.10
N GLY A 62 -10.97 -17.35 17.30
CA GLY A 62 -12.00 -18.18 16.68
C GLY A 62 -12.80 -17.46 15.60
N ILE A 63 -12.29 -16.34 15.07
CA ILE A 63 -12.95 -15.59 13.99
C ILE A 63 -12.85 -16.42 12.70
N PRO A 64 -13.98 -16.71 12.01
CA PRO A 64 -13.94 -17.42 10.74
C PRO A 64 -13.09 -16.67 9.71
N TYR A 65 -12.31 -17.42 8.93
CA TYR A 65 -11.40 -16.84 7.93
C TYR A 65 -12.17 -16.13 6.79
N ASP A 66 -13.37 -16.62 6.50
CA ASP A 66 -14.33 -16.16 5.50
C ASP A 66 -15.53 -15.40 6.13
N ILE A 67 -15.35 -14.83 7.34
CA ILE A 67 -16.39 -14.03 7.97
C ILE A 67 -16.84 -12.89 7.06
N ARG A 68 -18.15 -12.71 6.97
CA ARG A 68 -18.78 -11.67 6.14
C ARG A 68 -18.76 -10.32 6.85
N ALA A 69 -18.68 -9.23 6.08
CA ALA A 69 -18.60 -7.86 6.58
C ALA A 69 -19.64 -7.52 7.66
N LEU A 70 -20.91 -7.85 7.42
CA LEU A 70 -21.99 -7.58 8.36
C LEU A 70 -21.85 -8.43 9.62
N GLU A 71 -21.51 -9.71 9.49
CA GLU A 71 -21.29 -10.58 10.64
C GLU A 71 -20.13 -10.07 11.51
N TRP A 72 -19.02 -9.66 10.88
CA TRP A 72 -17.91 -9.02 11.56
C TRP A 72 -18.35 -7.78 12.36
N ALA A 73 -19.10 -6.88 11.72
CA ALA A 73 -19.58 -5.66 12.36
C ALA A 73 -20.50 -5.95 13.56
N PHE A 74 -21.44 -6.89 13.42
CA PHE A 74 -22.33 -7.30 14.50
C PHE A 74 -21.58 -7.93 15.68
N ARG A 75 -20.48 -8.64 15.42
CA ARG A 75 -19.66 -9.29 16.44
C ARG A 75 -18.56 -8.41 17.02
N SER A 76 -18.42 -7.16 16.59
CA SER A 76 -17.35 -6.25 17.00
C SER A 76 -17.16 -6.15 18.53
N ALA A 77 -18.24 -6.06 19.30
CA ALA A 77 -18.19 -6.01 20.77
C ALA A 77 -17.73 -7.34 21.40
N GLU A 78 -18.16 -8.48 20.85
CA GLU A 78 -17.72 -9.81 21.27
C GLU A 78 -16.24 -10.02 20.95
N ASN A 79 -15.81 -9.66 19.73
CA ASN A 79 -14.43 -9.76 19.29
C ASN A 79 -13.50 -8.90 20.15
N ARG A 80 -13.93 -7.67 20.49
CA ARG A 80 -13.18 -6.78 21.39
C ARG A 80 -13.05 -7.38 22.79
N ARG A 81 -14.14 -7.93 23.36
CA ARG A 81 -14.09 -8.59 24.67
C ARG A 81 -13.15 -9.81 24.67
N SER A 82 -13.23 -10.63 23.62
CA SER A 82 -12.37 -11.81 23.46
C SER A 82 -10.90 -11.41 23.36
N TYR A 83 -10.58 -10.34 22.62
CA TYR A 83 -9.23 -9.77 22.57
C TYR A 83 -8.77 -9.25 23.93
N MET A 84 -9.60 -8.49 24.65
CA MET A 84 -9.22 -7.93 25.96
C MET A 84 -8.96 -8.99 27.03
N ALA A 85 -9.58 -10.18 26.90
CA ALA A 85 -9.32 -11.31 27.80
C ALA A 85 -7.93 -11.92 27.60
N SER A 86 -7.34 -11.80 26.39
CA SER A 86 -5.99 -12.30 26.09
C SER A 86 -5.35 -11.49 24.95
N PRO A 87 -4.86 -10.26 25.23
CA PRO A 87 -4.26 -9.40 24.21
C PRO A 87 -3.01 -10.03 23.58
N PHE A 88 -2.83 -9.86 22.28
CA PHE A 88 -1.70 -10.44 21.54
C PHE A 88 -1.09 -9.50 20.48
N ALA A 89 -1.58 -8.25 20.38
CA ALA A 89 -1.20 -7.31 19.33
C ALA A 89 -0.81 -5.96 19.94
N GLU A 90 0.12 -5.27 19.28
CA GLU A 90 0.50 -3.89 19.59
C GLU A 90 -0.61 -2.92 19.17
N ILE A 91 -1.28 -3.20 18.05
CA ILE A 91 -2.47 -2.51 17.58
C ILE A 91 -3.56 -3.54 17.30
N PHE A 92 -4.74 -3.33 17.87
CA PHE A 92 -5.95 -4.08 17.60
C PHE A 92 -7.12 -3.10 17.59
N ARG A 93 -7.47 -2.57 16.41
CA ARG A 93 -8.52 -1.55 16.28
C ARG A 93 -9.57 -2.01 15.28
N ILE A 94 -10.71 -2.42 15.82
CA ILE A 94 -11.91 -2.71 15.02
C ILE A 94 -12.53 -1.38 14.56
N HIS A 95 -12.85 -1.28 13.27
CA HIS A 95 -13.59 -0.19 12.64
C HIS A 95 -14.60 -0.78 11.65
N GLY A 96 -15.65 -0.02 11.30
CA GLY A 96 -16.63 -0.36 10.25
C GLY A 96 -16.77 -1.86 9.91
N TYR A 97 -16.29 -2.23 8.73
CA TYR A 97 -16.24 -3.62 8.25
C TYR A 97 -14.85 -4.26 8.36
N GLY A 98 -13.92 -3.70 9.13
CA GLY A 98 -12.53 -4.13 9.13
C GLY A 98 -11.80 -4.04 10.47
N ILE A 99 -10.49 -4.21 10.37
CA ILE A 99 -9.57 -4.16 11.50
C ILE A 99 -8.18 -3.69 11.08
N GLU A 100 -7.59 -2.81 11.89
CA GLU A 100 -6.16 -2.53 11.92
C GLU A 100 -5.49 -3.43 12.96
N LEU A 101 -4.44 -4.14 12.54
CA LEU A 101 -3.70 -5.11 13.32
C LEU A 101 -2.18 -4.88 13.20
N LYS A 102 -1.48 -4.79 14.35
CA LYS A 102 -0.02 -4.78 14.41
C LYS A 102 0.52 -5.83 15.37
N ILE A 103 1.37 -6.74 14.87
CA ILE A 103 1.99 -7.83 15.63
C ILE A 103 3.41 -8.06 15.11
N GLY A 104 4.42 -7.53 15.80
CA GLY A 104 5.81 -7.66 15.36
C GLY A 104 6.02 -7.00 13.99
N ASP A 105 6.41 -7.80 12.99
CA ASP A 105 6.66 -7.35 11.62
C ASP A 105 5.39 -7.19 10.76
N LEU A 106 4.23 -7.64 11.25
CA LEU A 106 2.94 -7.50 10.59
C LEU A 106 2.27 -6.19 11.01
N HIS A 107 1.97 -5.30 10.07
CA HIS A 107 1.08 -4.14 10.27
C HIS A 107 0.17 -4.00 9.06
N ILE A 108 -1.14 -4.16 9.28
CA ILE A 108 -2.13 -4.13 8.20
C ILE A 108 -3.49 -3.63 8.67
N ASP A 109 -4.15 -2.84 7.82
CA ASP A 109 -5.57 -2.49 7.89
C ASP A 109 -6.31 -3.19 6.73
N PHE A 110 -7.41 -3.88 7.01
CA PHE A 110 -8.24 -4.48 5.97
C PHE A 110 -9.72 -4.55 6.36
N ASP A 111 -10.57 -4.54 5.34
CA ASP A 111 -12.00 -4.80 5.48
C ASP A 111 -12.36 -6.25 5.09
N TYR A 112 -13.43 -6.75 5.70
CA TYR A 112 -14.12 -7.97 5.29
C TYR A 112 -15.13 -7.64 4.19
N SER A 113 -15.34 -8.59 3.30
CA SER A 113 -16.25 -8.44 2.16
C SER A 113 -17.68 -8.85 2.48
N GLU A 114 -18.64 -8.38 1.70
CA GLU A 114 -20.06 -8.74 1.90
C GLU A 114 -20.32 -10.24 1.67
N SER A 115 -19.51 -10.85 0.80
CA SER A 115 -19.59 -12.25 0.39
C SER A 115 -18.67 -13.19 1.19
N GLY A 116 -17.84 -12.68 2.09
CA GLY A 116 -16.88 -13.49 2.88
C GLY A 116 -15.61 -13.87 2.10
N ARG A 117 -15.43 -13.35 0.88
CA ARG A 117 -14.19 -13.48 0.13
C ARG A 117 -12.99 -12.95 0.92
N PRO A 118 -11.90 -13.73 1.02
CA PRO A 118 -10.81 -13.43 1.94
C PRO A 118 -9.79 -12.44 1.39
N ASP A 119 -9.84 -12.10 0.11
CA ASP A 119 -8.78 -11.44 -0.66
C ASP A 119 -9.23 -10.10 -1.28
N GLY A 120 -10.20 -9.44 -0.65
CA GLY A 120 -10.64 -8.10 -1.05
C GLY A 120 -9.69 -7.01 -0.55
N PHE A 121 -9.50 -5.98 -1.37
CA PHE A 121 -8.64 -4.83 -1.09
C PHE A 121 -9.21 -3.54 -1.71
N ASP A 122 -8.79 -2.37 -1.22
CA ASP A 122 -9.17 -1.08 -1.80
C ASP A 122 -7.98 -0.10 -1.81
N SER A 123 -8.11 1.01 -2.54
CA SER A 123 -7.01 1.96 -2.71
C SER A 123 -6.61 2.63 -1.39
N TRP A 124 -7.56 2.86 -0.48
CA TRP A 124 -7.30 3.43 0.83
C TRP A 124 -6.42 2.51 1.70
N ARG A 125 -6.75 1.21 1.78
CA ARG A 125 -5.93 0.26 2.55
C ARG A 125 -4.55 0.04 1.94
N ILE A 126 -4.45 0.06 0.61
CA ILE A 126 -3.14 -0.02 -0.05
C ILE A 126 -2.31 1.23 0.25
N PHE A 127 -2.92 2.42 0.22
CA PHE A 127 -2.26 3.66 0.65
C PHE A 127 -1.73 3.55 2.09
N ILE A 128 -2.58 3.16 3.06
CA ILE A 128 -2.15 2.96 4.46
C ILE A 128 -1.05 1.90 4.58
N PHE A 129 -1.14 0.81 3.84
CA PHE A 129 -0.12 -0.26 3.85
C PHE A 129 1.24 0.22 3.34
N ILE A 130 1.25 1.17 2.41
CA ILE A 130 2.47 1.77 1.88
C ILE A 130 3.05 2.82 2.85
N THR A 131 2.21 3.70 3.43
CA THR A 131 2.69 4.79 4.29
C THR A 131 3.03 4.33 5.71
N ASP A 132 2.14 3.57 6.32
CA ASP A 132 2.18 3.24 7.75
C ASP A 132 2.66 1.80 7.99
N GLY A 133 2.61 0.96 6.94
CA GLY A 133 3.00 -0.45 6.97
C GLY A 133 4.47 -0.70 6.63
N LYS A 134 4.71 -1.78 5.88
CA LYS A 134 6.05 -2.35 5.65
C LYS A 134 6.99 -1.47 4.82
N TYR A 135 6.44 -0.56 4.03
CA TYR A 135 7.22 0.24 3.08
C TYR A 135 7.66 1.58 3.64
N GLY A 136 7.15 1.97 4.82
CA GLY A 136 7.63 3.11 5.61
C GLY A 136 8.01 4.30 4.75
N HIS A 137 7.09 4.78 3.92
CA HIS A 137 7.32 5.98 3.12
C HIS A 137 7.51 7.17 4.08
N THR A 138 8.77 7.54 4.32
CA THR A 138 9.14 8.72 5.11
C THR A 138 9.20 9.99 4.28
N ASP A 139 9.00 9.88 2.97
CA ASP A 139 9.03 11.01 2.06
C ASP A 139 7.67 11.74 2.07
N SER A 140 7.75 13.08 2.06
CA SER A 140 6.63 14.03 2.02
C SER A 140 5.90 14.03 0.67
N ASP A 141 5.64 12.84 0.13
CA ASP A 141 4.96 12.67 -1.13
C ASP A 141 3.45 12.73 -0.90
N ASP A 142 2.96 13.97 -0.85
CA ASP A 142 1.54 14.29 -0.61
C ASP A 142 0.60 13.72 -1.68
N HIS A 143 1.12 13.17 -2.79
CA HIS A 143 0.37 12.65 -3.93
C HIS A 143 0.29 11.11 -3.99
N ILE A 144 0.82 10.39 -2.99
CA ILE A 144 0.80 8.93 -3.01
C ILE A 144 -0.61 8.34 -3.05
N SER A 145 -1.58 8.96 -2.39
CA SER A 145 -2.99 8.54 -2.42
C SER A 145 -3.58 8.66 -3.83
N GLU A 146 -3.32 9.78 -4.52
CA GLU A 146 -3.75 10.02 -5.90
C GLU A 146 -3.16 8.99 -6.86
N ARG A 147 -1.86 8.67 -6.72
CA ARG A 147 -1.22 7.63 -7.53
C ARG A 147 -1.81 6.26 -7.29
N VAL A 148 -2.09 5.88 -6.04
CA VAL A 148 -2.74 4.59 -5.76
C VAL A 148 -4.14 4.54 -6.39
N ASP A 149 -4.91 5.63 -6.34
CA ASP A 149 -6.20 5.70 -7.03
C ASP A 149 -6.06 5.57 -8.55
N GLU A 150 -5.04 6.20 -9.16
CA GLU A 150 -4.73 6.04 -10.58
C GLU A 150 -4.35 4.59 -10.94
N TRP A 151 -3.60 3.89 -10.08
CA TRP A 151 -3.27 2.48 -10.27
C TRP A 151 -4.53 1.62 -10.32
N PHE A 152 -5.49 1.87 -9.44
CA PHE A 152 -6.75 1.12 -9.41
C PHE A 152 -7.60 1.42 -10.65
N LYS A 153 -7.70 2.69 -11.07
CA LYS A 153 -8.40 3.07 -12.31
C LYS A 153 -7.81 2.33 -13.51
N GLU A 154 -6.48 2.28 -13.60
CA GLU A 154 -5.77 1.57 -14.67
C GLU A 154 -6.02 0.06 -14.62
N LEU A 155 -5.86 -0.57 -13.45
CA LEU A 155 -6.07 -2.01 -13.26
C LEU A 155 -7.50 -2.45 -13.58
N VAL A 156 -8.50 -1.61 -13.26
CA VAL A 156 -9.90 -1.81 -13.68
C VAL A 156 -10.03 -1.67 -15.20
N ARG A 157 -9.45 -0.62 -15.79
CA ARG A 157 -9.50 -0.35 -17.24
C ARG A 157 -8.94 -1.52 -18.06
N ILE A 158 -7.85 -2.13 -17.59
CA ILE A 158 -7.22 -3.29 -18.26
C ILE A 158 -7.80 -4.64 -17.81
N GLY A 159 -8.84 -4.63 -16.98
CA GLY A 159 -9.56 -5.84 -16.55
C GLY A 159 -8.75 -6.78 -15.65
N ARG A 160 -7.72 -6.28 -14.94
CA ARG A 160 -6.92 -7.06 -13.98
C ARG A 160 -7.58 -7.17 -12.62
N ILE A 161 -8.35 -6.14 -12.23
CA ILE A 161 -9.16 -6.16 -11.03
C ILE A 161 -10.60 -5.79 -11.37
N GLU A 162 -11.54 -6.29 -10.58
CA GLU A 162 -12.93 -5.91 -10.64
C GLU A 162 -13.42 -5.49 -9.25
N ARG A 163 -14.33 -4.52 -9.22
CA ARG A 163 -15.00 -4.11 -8.00
C ARG A 163 -16.21 -4.98 -7.77
N LEU A 164 -16.27 -5.63 -6.62
CA LEU A 164 -17.42 -6.34 -6.12
C LEU A 164 -17.63 -5.83 -4.71
N ASP A 165 -18.81 -5.28 -4.39
CA ASP A 165 -19.03 -4.54 -3.15
C ASP A 165 -18.14 -3.27 -3.03
N ASN A 166 -17.64 -2.99 -1.83
CA ASN A 166 -16.73 -1.87 -1.55
C ASN A 166 -15.26 -2.21 -1.80
N LEU A 167 -14.98 -3.44 -2.21
CA LEU A 167 -13.63 -3.95 -2.42
C LEU A 167 -13.37 -4.32 -3.89
N TYR A 168 -12.09 -4.38 -4.22
CA TYR A 168 -11.56 -4.89 -5.48
C TYR A 168 -10.97 -6.28 -5.29
N TYR A 169 -10.97 -7.04 -6.37
CA TYR A 169 -10.43 -8.40 -6.44
C TYR A 169 -9.73 -8.61 -7.77
N PHE A 170 -8.71 -9.46 -7.82
CA PHE A 170 -8.12 -9.87 -9.10
C PHE A 170 -9.12 -10.72 -9.90
N THR A 171 -9.29 -10.40 -11.18
CA THR A 171 -10.21 -11.09 -12.11
C THR A 171 -9.75 -12.51 -12.44
N GLU A 172 -8.45 -12.80 -12.36
CA GLU A 172 -7.91 -14.13 -12.68
C GLU A 172 -8.28 -15.20 -11.64
N HIS A 173 -8.65 -14.81 -10.42
CA HIS A 173 -9.14 -15.74 -9.40
C HIS A 173 -10.61 -16.18 -9.62
N HIS A 174 -11.33 -15.58 -10.58
CA HIS A 174 -12.71 -15.96 -10.92
C HIS A 174 -12.82 -17.08 -11.95
N LYS A 175 -11.72 -17.49 -12.58
CA LYS A 175 -11.72 -18.48 -13.67
C LYS A 175 -11.46 -19.93 -13.22
N VAL A 176 -11.47 -20.22 -11.92
CA VAL A 176 -11.46 -21.61 -11.43
C VAL A 176 -12.91 -22.04 -11.19
N GLY A 177 -13.61 -22.43 -12.25
CA GLY A 177 -14.95 -23.01 -12.15
C GLY A 177 -15.95 -22.56 -13.22
N ALA A 178 -15.58 -22.66 -14.49
CA ALA A 178 -16.54 -22.72 -15.61
C ALA A 178 -16.34 -24.05 -16.35
#